data_AF-A0A7W5BG29-F1
#
_entry.id   AF-A0A7W5BG29-F1
#
_cell.length_a   1.000
_cell.length_b   1.000
_cell.length_c   1.000
_cell.angle_alpha   90.00
_cell.angle_beta   90.00
_cell.angle_gamma   90.00
#
_symmetry.space_group_name_H-M   'P 1'
#
loop_
_entity.id
_entity.type
_entity.pdbx_description
1 polymer ?
#
loop_
_entity_poly.entity_id
_entity_poly.type
_entity_poly.pdbx_seq_one_letter_code
_entity_poly.pdbx_strand_id
1 'polypeptide(L)'
;MRIISIRPGTTEPDADEAEHAFATAAAFRVAAARAIETKVVNDKFQSAHVPAVVCAAFSVELGMKARIISDGNRAEYKKLKGTASHSLLALFHLLSKDDQNWFIEGSGHEKAKFMEALDAVSSAFVDWRYVYEQAERAINFSFLSKLSELATTLPAAP
;
A
#
# COMPACT_ATOMS: atom_id res chain seq x y z
N MET A 1 14.23 -5.30 -15.56
CA MET A 1 14.92 -4.03 -15.33
C MET A 1 14.02 -2.92 -15.88
N ARG A 2 13.20 -2.30 -15.01
CA ARG A 2 12.45 -1.08 -15.38
C ARG A 2 13.39 0.09 -15.08
N ILE A 3 13.71 0.89 -16.09
CA ILE A 3 14.46 2.13 -15.88
C ILE A 3 13.46 3.11 -15.25
N ILE A 4 13.68 3.48 -13.99
CA ILE A 4 12.92 4.55 -13.35
C ILE A 4 13.41 5.85 -13.99
N SER A 5 12.55 6.50 -14.76
CA SER A 5 12.86 7.81 -15.36
C SER A 5 13.05 8.82 -14.23
N ILE A 6 14.26 9.37 -14.08
CA ILE A 6 14.58 10.36 -13.05
C ILE A 6 13.88 11.67 -13.44
N ARG A 7 12.79 11.98 -12.75
CA ARG A 7 12.00 13.19 -12.98
C ARG A 7 12.72 14.45 -12.48
N PRO A 8 12.43 15.63 -13.05
CA PRO A 8 12.92 16.90 -12.52
C PRO A 8 12.53 17.05 -11.04
N GLY A 9 13.52 17.16 -10.15
CA GLY A 9 13.31 17.27 -8.70
C GLY A 9 13.62 16.01 -7.89
N THR A 10 13.82 14.85 -8.54
CA THR A 10 14.25 13.60 -7.89
C THR A 10 15.78 13.52 -7.91
N THR A 11 16.41 13.36 -6.74
CA THR A 11 17.86 13.16 -6.65
C THR A 11 18.22 11.68 -6.86
N GLU A 12 19.47 11.36 -7.20
CA GLU A 12 19.94 9.96 -7.33
C GLU A 12 19.69 9.13 -6.04
N PRO A 13 19.97 9.63 -4.82
CA PRO A 13 19.57 8.96 -3.58
C PRO A 13 18.07 8.75 -3.44
N ASP A 14 17.24 9.64 -4.00
CA ASP A 14 15.78 9.49 -3.98
C ASP A 14 15.31 8.38 -4.93
N ALA A 15 15.96 8.26 -6.10
CA ALA A 15 15.69 7.19 -7.03
C ALA A 15 16.02 5.81 -6.42
N ASP A 16 17.17 5.68 -5.77
CA ASP A 16 17.58 4.45 -5.09
C ASP A 16 16.62 4.07 -3.95
N GLU A 17 16.23 5.05 -3.12
CA GLU A 17 15.27 4.81 -2.03
C GLU A 17 13.89 4.41 -2.59
N ALA A 18 13.42 5.07 -3.65
CA ALA A 18 12.17 4.73 -4.31
C ALA A 18 12.21 3.32 -4.91
N GLU A 19 13.31 2.94 -5.57
CA GLU A 19 13.49 1.60 -6.12
C GLU A 19 13.46 0.54 -5.00
N HIS A 20 14.21 0.78 -3.92
CA HIS A 20 14.24 -0.13 -2.78
C HIS A 20 12.87 -0.26 -2.12
N ALA A 21 12.15 0.86 -1.93
CA ALA A 21 10.81 0.85 -1.37
C ALA A 21 9.81 0.11 -2.27
N PHE A 22 9.87 0.26 -3.60
CA PHE A 22 9.05 -0.50 -4.54
C PHE A 22 9.35 -2.00 -4.49
N ALA A 23 10.62 -2.40 -4.49
CA ALA A 23 11.02 -3.79 -4.39
C ALA A 23 10.51 -4.43 -3.08
N THR A 24 10.58 -3.66 -1.98
CA THR A 24 10.11 -4.08 -0.67
C THR A 24 8.58 -4.20 -0.63
N ALA A 25 7.87 -3.25 -1.25
CA ALA A 25 6.41 -3.31 -1.41
C ALA A 25 5.97 -4.59 -2.13
N ALA A 26 6.67 -4.97 -3.21
CA ALA A 26 6.41 -6.19 -3.96
C ALA A 26 6.64 -7.45 -3.10
N ALA A 27 7.72 -7.48 -2.30
CA ALA A 27 7.98 -8.59 -1.40
C ALA A 27 6.87 -8.75 -0.34
N PHE A 28 6.38 -7.65 0.24
CA PHE A 28 5.26 -7.70 1.20
C PHE A 28 3.94 -8.11 0.56
N ARG A 29 3.68 -7.76 -0.70
CA ARG A 29 2.52 -8.28 -1.45
C ARG A 29 2.58 -9.81 -1.55
N VAL A 30 3.74 -10.36 -1.92
CA VAL A 30 3.95 -11.81 -1.99
C VAL A 30 3.76 -12.47 -0.62
N ALA A 31 4.28 -11.85 0.45
CA ALA A 31 4.07 -12.32 1.82
C ALA A 31 2.59 -12.33 2.20
N ALA A 32 1.84 -11.28 1.87
CA ALA A 32 0.40 -11.19 2.13
C ALA A 32 -0.38 -12.32 1.44
N ALA A 33 -0.08 -12.58 0.17
CA ALA A 33 -0.69 -13.66 -0.60
C ALA A 33 -0.41 -15.04 0.01
N ARG A 34 0.82 -15.28 0.46
CA ARG A 34 1.19 -16.53 1.15
C ARG A 34 0.54 -16.68 2.52
N ALA A 35 0.41 -15.59 3.26
CA ALA A 35 -0.15 -15.60 4.61
C ALA A 35 -1.65 -15.90 4.63
N ILE A 36 -2.39 -15.49 3.59
CA ILE A 36 -3.83 -15.77 3.48
C ILE A 36 -4.14 -17.18 2.94
N GLU A 37 -3.13 -17.90 2.45
CA GLU A 37 -3.30 -19.29 2.03
C GLU A 37 -3.91 -20.11 3.16
N THR A 38 -5.02 -20.78 2.85
CA THR A 38 -5.69 -21.66 3.81
C THR A 38 -5.08 -23.05 3.70
N LYS A 39 -4.64 -23.59 4.83
CA LYS A 39 -4.10 -24.95 4.96
C LYS A 39 -4.97 -25.75 5.91
N VAL A 40 -5.08 -27.06 5.63
CA VAL A 40 -5.69 -28.00 6.57
C VAL A 40 -4.59 -28.53 7.48
N VAL A 41 -4.70 -28.25 8.78
CA VAL A 41 -3.78 -28.75 9.81
C VAL A 41 -4.63 -29.37 10.91
N ASN A 42 -4.46 -30.67 11.13
CA ASN A 42 -5.29 -31.46 12.08
C ASN A 42 -6.80 -31.27 11.84
N ASP A 43 -7.24 -31.45 10.59
CA ASP A 43 -8.64 -31.29 10.13
C ASP A 43 -9.26 -29.90 10.36
N LYS A 44 -8.44 -28.89 10.67
CA LYS A 44 -8.86 -27.50 10.81
C LYS A 44 -8.27 -26.65 9.70
N PHE A 45 -9.11 -25.81 9.10
CA PHE A 45 -8.65 -24.75 8.23
C PHE A 45 -7.92 -23.68 9.04
N GLN A 46 -6.68 -23.37 8.65
CA GLN A 46 -5.85 -22.36 9.27
C GLN A 46 -5.31 -21.42 8.20
N SER A 47 -5.30 -20.13 8.50
CA SER A 47 -4.62 -19.09 7.72
C SER A 47 -4.04 -18.04 8.66
N ALA A 48 -2.98 -17.36 8.24
CA ALA A 48 -2.36 -16.28 8.99
C ALA A 48 -2.99 -14.94 8.60
N HIS A 49 -4.29 -14.77 8.89
CA HIS A 49 -5.07 -13.62 8.40
C HIS A 49 -4.52 -12.26 8.89
N VAL A 50 -4.14 -12.15 10.16
CA VAL A 50 -3.58 -10.90 10.70
C VAL A 50 -2.26 -10.54 9.99
N PRO A 51 -1.27 -11.45 9.87
CA PRO A 51 -0.10 -11.21 9.03
C PRO A 51 -0.42 -10.85 7.58
N ALA A 52 -1.44 -11.48 6.97
CA ALA A 52 -1.84 -11.15 5.60
C ALA A 52 -2.30 -9.69 5.47
N VAL A 53 -3.14 -9.22 6.39
CA VAL A 53 -3.61 -7.83 6.42
C VAL A 53 -2.45 -6.85 6.63
N VAL A 54 -1.58 -7.12 7.60
CA VAL A 54 -0.42 -6.25 7.90
C VAL A 54 0.51 -6.16 6.69
N CYS A 55 0.83 -7.29 6.06
CA CYS A 55 1.69 -7.32 4.88
C CYS A 55 1.05 -6.61 3.68
N ALA A 56 -0.25 -6.79 3.44
CA ALA A 56 -0.95 -6.12 2.36
C ALA A 56 -0.98 -4.60 2.57
N ALA A 57 -1.32 -4.14 3.78
CA ALA A 57 -1.34 -2.71 4.11
C ALA A 57 0.05 -2.08 3.96
N PHE A 58 1.10 -2.75 4.45
CA PHE A 58 2.45 -2.22 4.35
C PHE A 58 2.98 -2.21 2.91
N SER A 59 2.58 -3.20 2.10
CA SER A 59 2.85 -3.19 0.66
C SER A 59 2.24 -1.95 -0.02
N VAL A 60 0.99 -1.60 0.29
CA VAL A 60 0.35 -0.38 -0.24
C VAL A 60 1.10 0.88 0.21
N GLU A 61 1.39 0.98 1.51
CA GLU A 61 2.11 2.12 2.10
C GLU A 61 3.44 2.36 1.39
N LEU A 62 4.26 1.31 1.24
CA LEU A 62 5.57 1.40 0.60
C LEU A 62 5.47 1.72 -0.89
N GLY A 63 4.53 1.10 -1.62
CA GLY A 63 4.35 1.38 -3.05
C GLY A 63 3.93 2.83 -3.32
N MET A 64 3.03 3.38 -2.51
CA MET A 64 2.64 4.79 -2.60
C MET A 64 3.80 5.72 -2.23
N LYS A 65 4.53 5.45 -1.15
CA LYS A 65 5.71 6.24 -0.75
C LYS A 65 6.78 6.24 -1.83
N ALA A 66 7.09 5.07 -2.37
CA ALA A 66 8.04 4.91 -3.46
C ALA A 66 7.65 5.76 -4.66
N ARG A 67 6.35 5.76 -5.03
CA ARG A 67 5.85 6.60 -6.11
C ARG A 67 6.00 8.09 -5.82
N ILE A 68 5.60 8.54 -4.63
CA ILE A 68 5.71 9.95 -4.22
C ILE A 68 7.17 10.43 -4.26
N ILE A 69 8.12 9.59 -3.80
CA ILE A 69 9.55 9.90 -3.85
C ILE A 69 10.04 9.95 -5.31
N SER A 70 9.65 8.97 -6.13
CA SER A 70 10.02 8.93 -7.56
C SER A 70 9.50 10.14 -8.34
N ASP A 71 8.35 10.69 -7.94
CA ASP A 71 7.74 11.89 -8.52
C ASP A 71 8.35 13.20 -8.00
N GLY A 72 9.40 13.15 -7.17
CA GLY A 72 10.07 14.33 -6.63
C GLY A 72 9.33 14.99 -5.45
N ASN A 73 8.24 14.37 -4.97
CA ASN A 73 7.37 14.92 -3.92
C ASN A 73 7.82 14.54 -2.49
N ARG A 74 9.10 14.18 -2.31
CA ARG A 74 9.65 13.80 -0.99
C ARG A 74 9.43 14.90 0.06
N ALA A 75 9.59 16.17 -0.32
CA ALA A 75 9.45 17.28 0.62
C ALA A 75 8.05 17.32 1.23
N GLU A 76 7.00 17.16 0.42
CA GLU A 76 5.61 17.08 0.90
C GLU A 76 5.36 15.83 1.75
N TYR A 77 5.87 14.68 1.32
CA TYR A 77 5.80 13.45 2.12
C TYR A 77 6.42 13.63 3.51
N LYS A 78 7.60 14.26 3.62
CA LYS A 78 8.29 14.50 4.90
C LYS A 78 7.56 15.47 5.84
N LYS A 79 6.59 16.24 5.34
CA LYS A 79 5.70 17.06 6.18
C LYS A 79 4.66 16.22 6.92
N LEU A 80 4.31 15.03 6.43
CA LEU A 80 3.49 14.09 7.19
C LEU A 80 4.29 13.61 8.41
N LYS A 81 3.69 13.66 9.59
CA LYS A 81 4.29 13.24 10.87
C LYS A 81 3.39 12.26 11.60
N GLY A 82 3.99 11.46 12.49
CA GLY A 82 3.25 10.54 13.36
C GLY A 82 2.43 9.53 12.56
N THR A 83 1.18 9.32 12.95
CA THR A 83 0.28 8.37 12.27
C THR A 83 -0.07 8.79 10.84
N ALA A 84 -0.05 10.09 10.52
CA ALA A 84 -0.38 10.59 9.19
C ALA A 84 0.64 10.14 8.13
N SER A 85 1.91 9.92 8.48
CA SER A 85 2.91 9.40 7.53
C SER A 85 2.72 7.91 7.18
N HIS A 86 1.78 7.23 7.84
CA HIS A 86 1.42 5.83 7.60
C HIS A 86 -0.03 5.68 7.11
N SER A 87 -0.77 6.79 7.01
CA SER A 87 -2.15 6.80 6.54
C SER A 87 -2.20 6.59 5.03
N LEU A 88 -2.83 5.52 4.57
CA LEU A 88 -2.97 5.24 3.13
C LEU A 88 -3.75 6.36 2.43
N LEU A 89 -4.75 6.93 3.11
CA LEU A 89 -5.52 8.07 2.58
C LEU A 89 -4.65 9.32 2.41
N ALA A 90 -3.82 9.66 3.40
CA ALA A 90 -2.92 10.80 3.31
C ALA A 90 -1.89 10.63 2.19
N LEU A 91 -1.31 9.43 2.06
CA LEU A 91 -0.37 9.10 0.98
C LEU A 91 -1.05 9.15 -0.38
N PHE A 92 -2.26 8.61 -0.51
CA PHE A 92 -3.04 8.67 -1.74
C PHE A 92 -3.27 10.12 -2.22
N HIS A 93 -3.54 11.04 -1.30
CA HIS A 93 -3.71 12.46 -1.64
C HIS A 93 -2.43 13.15 -2.12
N LEU A 94 -1.24 12.61 -1.81
CA LEU A 94 0.05 13.11 -2.30
C LEU A 94 0.43 12.55 -3.68
N LEU A 95 -0.24 11.51 -4.16
CA LEU A 95 0.00 10.98 -5.50
C LEU A 95 -0.45 11.98 -6.57
N SER A 96 0.14 11.85 -7.77
CA SER A 96 -0.33 12.58 -8.96
C SER A 96 -1.79 12.24 -9.28
N LYS A 97 -2.48 13.08 -10.06
CA LYS A 97 -3.86 12.79 -10.46
C LYS A 97 -3.98 11.53 -11.31
N ASP A 98 -3.00 11.27 -12.16
CA ASP A 98 -2.96 10.06 -12.99
C ASP A 98 -2.82 8.80 -12.14
N ASP A 99 -1.98 8.84 -11.12
CA ASP A 99 -1.83 7.71 -10.18
C ASP A 99 -3.08 7.54 -9.30
N GLN A 100 -3.70 8.63 -8.84
CA GLN A 100 -4.98 8.56 -8.14
C GLN A 100 -6.04 7.87 -9.01
N ASN A 101 -6.12 8.23 -10.30
CA ASN A 101 -7.04 7.61 -11.24
C ASN A 101 -6.70 6.14 -11.49
N TRP A 102 -5.42 5.78 -11.60
CA TRP A 102 -4.98 4.39 -11.73
C TRP A 102 -5.50 3.50 -10.59
N PHE A 103 -5.41 3.98 -9.35
CA PHE A 103 -5.93 3.25 -8.20
C PHE A 103 -7.46 3.16 -8.22
N ILE A 104 -8.16 4.26 -8.53
CA ILE A 104 -9.63 4.28 -8.57
C ILE A 104 -10.14 3.32 -9.65
N GLU A 105 -9.69 3.47 -10.89
CA GLU A 105 -10.10 2.64 -12.02
C GLU A 105 -9.69 1.17 -11.82
N GLY A 106 -8.44 0.94 -11.40
CA GLY A 106 -7.93 -0.40 -11.17
C GLY A 106 -8.60 -1.15 -10.02
N SER A 107 -9.22 -0.42 -9.08
CA SER A 107 -10.00 -1.03 -7.99
C SER A 107 -11.37 -1.54 -8.44
N GLY A 108 -11.89 -1.05 -9.58
CA GLY A 108 -13.25 -1.34 -10.06
C GLY A 108 -14.36 -0.60 -9.28
N HIS A 109 -14.00 0.32 -8.38
CA HIS A 109 -14.96 1.14 -7.64
C HIS A 109 -15.15 2.52 -8.29
N GLU A 110 -16.36 3.08 -8.15
CA GLU A 110 -16.56 4.51 -8.37
C GLU A 110 -15.77 5.31 -7.32
N LYS A 111 -15.35 6.53 -7.67
CA LYS A 111 -14.50 7.37 -6.83
C LYS A 111 -15.01 7.50 -5.38
N ALA A 112 -16.31 7.74 -5.17
CA ALA A 112 -16.87 7.88 -3.82
C ALA A 112 -16.68 6.60 -2.98
N LYS A 113 -17.03 5.43 -3.53
CA LYS A 113 -16.84 4.13 -2.86
C LYS A 113 -15.37 3.78 -2.68
N PHE A 114 -14.52 4.15 -3.63
CA PHE A 114 -13.08 3.97 -3.48
C PHE A 114 -12.56 4.76 -2.27
N MET A 115 -12.95 6.03 -2.14
CA MET A 115 -12.51 6.88 -1.03
C MET A 115 -13.01 6.35 0.32
N GLU A 116 -14.25 5.90 0.38
CA GLU A 116 -14.82 5.25 1.58
C GLU A 116 -14.05 3.97 1.95
N ALA A 117 -13.80 3.10 0.98
CA ALA A 117 -13.06 1.86 1.20
C ALA A 117 -11.59 2.13 1.59
N LEU A 118 -10.95 3.14 0.99
CA LEU A 118 -9.59 3.57 1.32
C LEU A 118 -9.50 4.12 2.73
N ASP A 119 -10.47 4.94 3.16
CA ASP A 119 -10.53 5.48 4.51
C ASP A 119 -10.65 4.35 5.55
N ALA A 120 -11.53 3.37 5.28
CA ALA A 120 -11.73 2.21 6.16
C ALA A 120 -10.47 1.35 6.36
N VAL A 121 -9.52 1.36 5.42
CA VAL A 121 -8.24 0.63 5.52
C VAL A 121 -7.04 1.54 5.80
N SER A 122 -7.26 2.84 5.98
CA SER A 122 -6.21 3.87 5.97
C SER A 122 -5.15 3.67 7.05
N SER A 123 -5.55 3.19 8.23
CA SER A 123 -4.66 2.91 9.37
C SER A 123 -4.37 1.41 9.55
N ALA A 124 -4.69 0.56 8.57
CA ALA A 124 -4.66 -0.88 8.74
C ALA A 124 -3.29 -1.41 9.20
N PHE A 125 -2.19 -0.87 8.67
CA PHE A 125 -0.84 -1.29 9.09
C PHE A 125 -0.56 -1.01 10.58
N VAL A 126 -1.01 0.14 11.08
CA VAL A 126 -0.81 0.52 12.49
C VAL A 126 -1.70 -0.32 13.39
N ASP A 127 -2.99 -0.38 13.06
CA ASP A 127 -4.02 -0.91 13.94
C ASP A 127 -3.99 -2.44 14.00
N TRP A 128 -3.73 -3.11 12.88
CA TRP A 128 -3.78 -4.58 12.84
C TRP A 128 -2.60 -5.25 13.55
N ARG A 129 -1.52 -4.53 13.87
CA ARG A 129 -0.42 -5.04 14.72
C ARG A 129 -0.86 -5.26 16.16
N TYR A 130 -1.89 -4.54 16.61
CA TYR A 130 -2.43 -4.58 17.97
C TYR A 130 -3.90 -5.03 17.99
N VAL A 131 -4.33 -5.79 16.97
CA VAL A 131 -5.73 -6.20 16.82
C VAL A 131 -6.26 -7.00 18.01
N TYR A 132 -5.39 -7.70 18.75
CA TYR A 132 -5.74 -8.44 19.96
C TYR A 132 -6.22 -7.54 21.11
N GLU A 133 -5.92 -6.24 21.07
CA GLU A 133 -6.39 -5.25 22.05
C GLU A 133 -7.82 -4.76 21.75
N GLN A 134 -8.39 -5.18 20.62
CA GLN A 134 -9.72 -4.77 20.17
C GLN A 134 -10.67 -5.97 20.26
N ALA A 135 -11.89 -5.73 20.76
CA ALA A 135 -12.89 -6.78 20.94
C ALA A 135 -13.30 -7.41 19.59
N GLU A 136 -13.52 -6.59 18.56
CA GLU A 136 -13.84 -7.03 17.21
C GLU A 136 -13.28 -6.03 16.19
N ARG A 137 -12.70 -6.55 15.10
CA ARG A 137 -12.22 -5.75 13.97
C ARG A 137 -12.50 -6.47 12.67
N ALA A 138 -13.17 -5.79 11.75
CA ALA A 138 -13.36 -6.25 10.38
C ALA A 138 -12.51 -5.40 9.43
N ILE A 139 -12.10 -6.00 8.30
CA ILE A 139 -11.48 -5.28 7.19
C ILE A 139 -11.89 -5.94 5.88
N ASN A 140 -12.08 -5.12 4.84
CA ASN A 140 -12.26 -5.63 3.49
C ASN A 140 -10.89 -6.03 2.92
N PHE A 141 -10.47 -7.27 3.20
CA PHE A 141 -9.18 -7.78 2.73
C PHE A 141 -9.11 -7.88 1.20
N SER A 142 -10.21 -8.15 0.51
CA SER A 142 -10.23 -8.18 -0.97
C SER A 142 -9.87 -6.82 -1.56
N PHE A 143 -10.43 -5.74 -1.04
CA PHE A 143 -10.08 -4.38 -1.44
C PHE A 143 -8.61 -4.05 -1.11
N LEU A 144 -8.16 -4.37 0.10
CA LEU A 144 -6.77 -4.12 0.52
C LEU A 144 -5.75 -4.89 -0.33
N SER A 145 -6.04 -6.17 -0.64
CA SER A 145 -5.22 -7.01 -1.50
C SER A 145 -5.17 -6.44 -2.92
N LYS A 146 -6.31 -5.95 -3.45
CA LYS A 146 -6.35 -5.28 -4.75
C LYS A 146 -5.54 -3.99 -4.77
N LEU A 147 -5.61 -3.18 -3.72
CA LEU A 147 -4.76 -1.98 -3.58
C LEU A 147 -3.26 -2.34 -3.56
N SER A 148 -2.89 -3.40 -2.83
CA SER A 148 -1.49 -3.87 -2.77
C SER A 148 -1.00 -4.32 -4.14
N GLU A 149 -1.87 -4.94 -4.93
CA GLU A 149 -1.58 -5.21 -6.33
C GLU A 149 -1.30 -3.92 -7.11
N LEU A 150 -2.24 -2.98 -7.10
CA LEU A 150 -2.13 -1.74 -7.87
C LEU A 150 -0.89 -0.93 -7.49
N ALA A 151 -0.56 -0.85 -6.20
CA ALA A 151 0.60 -0.14 -5.68
C ALA A 151 1.94 -0.74 -6.11
N THR A 152 1.97 -2.04 -6.40
CA THR A 152 3.19 -2.75 -6.86
C THR A 152 3.30 -2.84 -8.37
N THR A 153 2.22 -2.49 -9.09
CA THR A 153 2.16 -2.52 -10.56
C THR A 153 1.87 -1.16 -11.17
N LEU A 154 2.09 -0.07 -10.43
CA LEU A 154 1.98 1.29 -10.95
C LEU A 154 2.73 1.39 -12.30
N PRO A 155 2.10 1.99 -13.34
CA PRO A 155 2.77 2.21 -14.61
C PRO A 155 3.99 3.10 -14.39
N ALA A 156 5.00 2.95 -15.25
CA ALA A 156 6.09 3.92 -15.28
C ALA A 156 5.46 5.32 -15.45
N ALA A 157 5.96 6.27 -14.67
CA ALA A 157 5.47 7.63 -14.76
C ALA A 157 5.69 8.13 -16.20
N PRO A 158 4.70 8.79 -16.83
CA PRO A 158 4.86 9.32 -18.19
C PRO A 158 6.01 10.33 -18.29
#